data_AF-A0A8J6J915-F1
#
_entry.id   AF-A0A8J6J915-F1
#
_cell.length_a   1.000
_cell.length_b   1.000
_cell.length_c   1.000
_cell.angle_alpha   90.00
_cell.angle_beta   90.00
_cell.angle_gamma   90.00
#
_symmetry.space_group_name_H-M   'P 1'
#
loop_
_entity.id
_entity.type
_entity.pdbx_description
1 polymer ?
#
loop_
_entity_poly.entity_id
_entity_poly.type
_entity_poly.pdbx_seq_one_letter_code
_entity_poly.pdbx_strand_id
1 'polypeptide(L)' 'MLDHAALSPDALAYFQSLPLGDQVAMQHSNLSFRTLEDLKAYQSSMLSNLDSVLYKRLPDPAIPSNAALDALDAE' A
#
# COMPACT_ATOMS: atom_id res chain seq x y z
N MET A 1 15.86 6.09 2.19
CA MET A 1 15.21 7.25 2.82
C MET A 1 15.18 8.40 1.82
N LEU A 2 14.08 9.16 1.74
CA LEU A 2 13.95 10.31 0.85
C LEU A 2 14.62 11.54 1.50
N ASP A 3 15.64 12.09 0.84
CA ASP A 3 16.36 13.27 1.31
C ASP A 3 15.97 14.49 0.46
N HIS A 4 15.08 15.32 1.01
CA HIS A 4 14.57 16.52 0.32
C HIS A 4 15.67 17.53 -0.04
N ALA A 5 16.77 17.58 0.71
CA ALA A 5 17.86 18.52 0.45
C ALA A 5 18.78 18.08 -0.70
N ALA A 6 18.78 16.80 -1.02
CA ALA A 6 19.60 16.22 -2.08
C ALA A 6 18.87 16.11 -3.44
N LEU A 7 17.55 16.34 -3.46
CA LEU A 7 16.74 16.24 -4.67
C LEU A 7 16.88 17.48 -5.55
N SER A 8 16.88 17.27 -6.86
CA SER A 8 16.76 18.37 -7.82
C SER A 8 15.40 19.07 -7.67
N PRO A 9 15.29 20.35 -8.07
CA PRO A 9 14.02 21.09 -8.00
C PRO A 9 12.87 20.38 -8.72
N ASP A 10 13.16 19.77 -9.87
CA ASP A 10 12.18 19.00 -10.65
C ASP A 10 11.72 17.73 -9.94
N ALA A 11 12.63 17.05 -9.23
CA ALA A 11 12.30 15.86 -8.45
C ALA A 11 11.47 16.21 -7.21
N LEU A 12 11.75 17.35 -6.58
CA LEU A 12 10.96 17.87 -5.46
C LEU A 12 9.55 18.26 -5.93
N ALA A 13 9.43 18.97 -7.05
CA ALA A 13 8.15 19.36 -7.63
C ALA A 13 7.31 18.14 -8.01
N TYR A 14 7.94 17.12 -8.61
CA TYR A 14 7.28 15.84 -8.89
C TYR A 14 6.77 15.18 -7.61
N PHE A 15 7.62 15.03 -6.59
CA PHE A 15 7.21 14.46 -5.31
C PHE A 15 6.02 15.21 -4.68
N GLN A 16 6.02 16.54 -4.69
CA GLN A 16 4.94 17.37 -4.13
C GLN A 16 3.63 17.25 -4.92
N SER A 17 3.71 16.95 -6.22
CA SER A 17 2.52 16.73 -7.06
C SER A 17 1.84 15.37 -6.85
N LEU A 18 2.51 14.43 -6.18
CA LEU A 18 1.94 13.11 -5.92
C LEU A 18 0.84 13.16 -4.86
N PRO A 19 -0.11 12.20 -4.84
CA PRO A 19 -1.06 12.06 -3.75
C PRO A 19 -0.37 11.90 -2.39
N LEU A 20 -1.02 12.38 -1.32
CA LEU A 20 -0.47 12.32 0.05
C LEU A 20 -0.08 10.89 0.47
N GLY A 21 -0.88 9.90 0.06
CA GLY A 21 -0.58 8.49 0.35
C GLY A 21 0.75 8.03 -0.24
N ASP A 22 1.05 8.42 -1.48
CA ASP A 22 2.30 8.07 -2.16
C ASP A 22 3.48 8.81 -1.55
N GLN A 23 3.29 10.08 -1.17
CA GLN A 23 4.31 10.87 -0.48
C GLN A 23 4.73 10.19 0.84
N VAL A 24 3.74 9.77 1.65
CA VAL A 24 3.96 9.07 2.92
C VAL A 24 4.64 7.71 2.66
N ALA A 25 4.17 6.94 1.68
CA ALA A 25 4.76 5.65 1.35
C ALA A 25 6.24 5.77 0.95
N MET A 26 6.58 6.76 0.13
CA MET A 26 7.97 7.05 -0.25
C MET A 26 8.82 7.47 0.96
N GLN A 27 8.30 8.36 1.82
CA GLN A 27 9.01 8.82 3.04
C GLN A 27 9.29 7.68 4.02
N HIS A 28 8.36 6.75 4.19
CA HIS A 28 8.49 5.60 5.07
C HIS A 28 9.11 4.36 4.41
N SER A 29 9.45 4.44 3.12
CA SER A 29 10.11 3.32 2.44
C SER A 29 11.58 3.21 2.84
N ASN A 30 12.09 1.98 2.85
CA ASN A 30 13.51 1.70 3.06
C ASN A 30 14.37 2.02 1.82
N LEU A 31 13.78 2.59 0.76
CA LEU A 31 14.46 2.88 -0.50
C LEU A 31 15.04 4.29 -0.50
N SER A 32 16.22 4.46 -1.10
CA SER A 32 16.87 5.76 -1.21
C SER A 32 16.56 6.40 -2.56
N PHE A 33 15.93 7.57 -2.53
CA PHE A 33 15.59 8.34 -3.72
C PHE A 33 16.56 9.50 -3.88
N ARG A 34 17.30 9.51 -4.98
CA ARG A 34 18.29 10.56 -5.27
C ARG A 34 17.95 11.32 -6.54
N THR A 35 17.19 10.70 -7.43
CA THR A 35 16.85 11.26 -8.73
C THR A 35 15.34 11.26 -8.99
N LEU A 36 14.91 12.03 -9.98
CA LEU A 36 13.53 12.00 -10.47
C LEU A 36 13.17 10.61 -11.03
N GLU A 37 14.12 9.92 -11.65
CA GLU A 37 13.92 8.58 -12.20
C GLU A 37 13.61 7.56 -11.11
N ASP A 38 14.29 7.63 -9.96
CA ASP A 38 14.01 6.78 -8.81
C ASP A 38 12.55 6.94 -8.31
N LEU A 39 12.07 8.18 -8.24
CA LEU A 39 10.70 8.50 -7.81
C LEU A 39 9.67 7.95 -8.80
N LYS A 40 9.91 8.10 -10.11
CA LYS A 40 9.04 7.57 -11.16
C LYS A 40 9.02 6.04 -11.19
N ALA A 41 10.18 5.42 -11.01
CA ALA A 41 10.31 3.96 -10.97
C ALA A 41 9.54 3.37 -9.79
N TYR A 42 9.63 3.99 -8.61
CA TYR A 42 8.87 3.56 -7.45
C TYR A 42 7.37 3.71 -7.63
N GLN A 43 6.92 4.85 -8.15
CA GLN A 43 5.49 5.08 -8.40
C GLN A 43 4.92 4.07 -9.40
N SER A 44 5.67 3.74 -10.46
CA SER A 44 5.29 2.72 -11.45
C SER A 44 5.19 1.32 -10.83
N SER A 45 6.15 0.96 -9.97
CA SER A 45 6.14 -0.31 -9.24
C SER A 45 4.98 -0.40 -8.23
N MET A 46 4.68 0.70 -7.54
CA MET A 46 3.61 0.75 -6.54
C MET A 46 2.22 0.64 -7.20
N LEU A 47 2.01 1.34 -8.32
CA LEU A 47 0.81 1.22 -9.15
C LEU A 47 0.60 -0.22 -9.65
N SER A 48 1.68 -0.89 -10.07
CA SER A 48 1.62 -2.29 -10.50
C SER A 48 1.21 -3.25 -9.36
N ASN A 49 1.46 -2.89 -8.11
CA ASN A 49 1.08 -3.69 -6.94
C ASN A 49 -0.34 -3.41 -6.42
N LEU A 50 -0.90 -2.23 -6.71
CA LEU A 50 -2.28 -1.88 -6.33
C LEU A 50 -3.31 -2.79 -7.00
N ASP A 51 -3.10 -3.14 -8.28
CA ASP A 51 -3.95 -4.11 -9.00
C ASP A 51 -3.89 -5.53 -8.40
N SER A 52 -2.77 -5.90 -7.78
CA SER A 52 -2.58 -7.24 -7.19
C SER A 52 -3.31 -7.42 -5.85
N VAL A 53 -3.46 -6.34 -5.07
CA VAL A 53 -4.04 -6.40 -3.71
C VAL A 53 -5.56 -6.24 -3.70
N LEU A 54 -6.14 -5.53 -4.67
CA LEU A 54 -7.58 -5.28 -4.74
C LEU A 54 -8.42 -6.54 -5.02
N TYR A 55 -7.82 -7.61 -5.56
CA TYR A 55 -8.54 -8.86 -5.90
C TYR A 55 -8.12 -10.08 -5.08
N LYS A 56 -7.50 -9.90 -3.90
CA LYS A 56 -7.42 -11.00 -2.95
C LYS A 56 -8.81 -11.23 -2.37
N ARG A 57 -9.56 -12.14 -3.01
CA ARG A 57 -10.80 -12.72 -2.48
C ARG A 57 -10.55 -13.08 -1.01
N LEU A 58 -11.27 -12.43 -0.10
CA LEU A 58 -11.32 -12.86 1.29
C LEU A 58 -11.69 -14.34 1.28
N PRO A 59 -11.00 -15.20 2.04
CA PRO A 59 -11.44 -16.58 2.18
C PRO A 59 -12.91 -16.56 2.66
N ASP A 60 -13.74 -17.40 2.05
CA ASP A 60 -15.15 -17.53 2.45
C ASP A 60 -15.20 -17.66 3.98
N PRO A 61 -16.10 -16.91 4.66
CA PRO A 61 -16.23 -17.04 6.09
C PRO A 61 -16.53 -18.51 6.39
N ALA A 62 -15.56 -19.20 6.99
CA ALA A 62 -15.78 -20.52 7.54
C ALA A 62 -16.79 -20.30 8.67
N ILE A 63 -18.07 -20.48 8.37
CA ILE A 63 -19.12 -20.53 9.39
C ILE A 63 -18.69 -21.67 10.31
N PRO A 64 -18.27 -21.41 11.57
CA PRO A 64 -18.14 -22.51 12.50
C PRO A 64 -19.55 -23.07 12.66
N SER A 65 -19.77 -24.33 12.26
CA SER A 65 -21.01 -25.04 12.60
C SER A 65 -21.22 -24.87 14.09
N ASN A 66 -22.25 -24.11 14.45
CA ASN A 66 -22.55 -23.79 15.83
C ASN A 66 -23.28 -24.98 16.46
N ALA A 67 -22.61 -26.14 16.51
CA ALA A 67 -23.13 -27.36 17.14
C ALA A 67 -23.42 -27.15 18.64
N ALA A 68 -22.88 -26.08 19.23
CA ALA A 68 -23.16 -25.65 20.60
C ALA A 68 -24.53 -24.97 20.76
N LEU A 69 -25.16 -24.47 19.69
CA LEU A 69 -26.50 -23.85 19.76
C LEU A 69 -27.64 -24.87 19.56
N ASP A 70 -27.39 -26.00 18.87
CA ASP A 70 -28.40 -27.06 18.66
C ASP A 70 -28.82 -27.75 19.98
N ALA A 71 -27.97 -27.71 21.01
CA ALA A 71 -28.27 -28.29 22.32
C ALA A 71 -29.19 -27.41 23.19
N LEU A 72 -29.45 -26.16 22.80
CA LEU A 72 -30.29 -25.21 23.54
C LEU A 72 -31.71 -25.06 22.95
N ASP A 73 -31.97 -25.63 21.77
CA ASP A 73 -33.30 -25.65 21.14
C ASP A 73 -34.08 -26.96 21.45
N ALA A 74 -33.53 -27.79 22.34
CA ALA A 74 -34.10 -29.06 22.80
C ALA A 74 -34.77 -28.95 24.19
N GLU A 75 -35.35 -27.78 24.51
CA GLU A 75 -36.26 -27.61 25.65
C GLU A 75 -37.72 -27.47 25.21
#